data_AF-A0AAP8HUT0-F1
#
_entry.id   AF-A0AAP8HUT0-F1
#
_cell.length_a   1.000
_cell.length_b   1.000
_cell.length_c   1.000
_cell.angle_alpha   90.00
_cell.angle_beta   90.00
_cell.angle_gamma   90.00
#
_symmetry.space_group_name_H-M   'P 1'
#
loop_
_entity.id
_entity.type
_entity.pdbx_description
1 polymer ?
#
loop_
_entity_poly.entity_id
_entity_poly.type
_entity_poly.pdbx_seq_one_letter_code
_entity_poly.pdbx_strand_id
1 'polypeptide(L)'
;AQLIGQFGVGFYSSFIVADKVTVVSRRAGATDAIRWESDGQGEFTIAAADKATRGTDVTLHLRADEDELLNGWKLREILRRYSDHISLPIRMAKEEWDAEKGEQVKQDELETVNQANALWARNKADVTEEQYREFYKTVS
;
A
#
# COMPACT_ATOMS: atom_id res chain seq x y z
N ALA A 1 14.22 22.15 3.67
CA ALA A 1 13.83 20.94 4.42
C ALA A 1 12.31 20.93 4.57
N GLN A 2 11.61 20.24 3.67
CA GLN A 2 10.16 19.99 3.77
C GLN A 2 9.95 18.52 3.38
N LEU A 3 10.28 17.62 4.30
CA LEU A 3 10.06 16.17 4.14
C LEU A 3 8.65 15.74 4.61
N ILE A 4 7.87 16.67 5.16
CA ILE A 4 6.63 16.39 5.91
C ILE A 4 5.39 16.91 5.14
N GLY A 5 5.42 16.90 3.81
CA GLY A 5 4.23 17.24 3.00
C GLY A 5 3.38 16.01 2.72
N GLN A 6 4.01 14.99 2.12
CA GLN A 6 3.31 13.79 1.62
C GLN A 6 3.63 12.52 2.42
N PHE A 7 4.83 12.41 3.00
CA PHE A 7 5.21 11.24 3.80
C PHE A 7 4.58 11.22 5.19
N GLY A 8 4.41 12.39 5.83
CA GLY A 8 3.91 12.44 7.22
C GLY A 8 2.48 11.92 7.35
N VAL A 9 1.55 12.42 6.53
CA VAL A 9 0.13 12.10 6.69
C VAL A 9 -0.18 10.65 6.34
N GLY A 10 0.38 10.14 5.23
CA GLY A 10 0.15 8.75 4.80
C GLY A 10 0.92 7.71 5.62
N PHE A 11 2.08 8.06 6.17
CA PHE A 11 2.83 7.15 7.04
C PHE A 11 2.20 7.06 8.42
N TYR A 12 1.85 8.18 9.04
CA TYR A 12 1.25 8.16 10.38
C TYR A 12 -0.19 7.64 10.38
N SER A 13 -0.93 7.74 9.26
CA SER A 13 -2.26 7.13 9.17
C SER A 13 -2.22 5.60 9.31
N SER A 14 -1.08 4.96 9.05
CA SER A 14 -0.94 3.51 9.28
C SER A 14 -1.12 3.13 10.76
N PHE A 15 -0.75 3.99 11.71
CA PHE A 15 -0.93 3.74 13.15
C PHE A 15 -2.38 3.84 13.64
N ILE A 16 -3.30 4.33 12.79
CA ILE A 16 -4.74 4.28 13.06
C ILE A 16 -5.19 2.81 13.10
N VAL A 17 -4.73 2.01 12.14
CA VAL A 17 -5.16 0.62 11.95
C VAL A 17 -4.12 -0.42 12.43
N ALA A 18 -2.87 -0.01 12.60
CA ALA A 18 -1.77 -0.86 13.06
C ALA A 18 -1.27 -0.43 14.44
N ASP A 19 -0.89 -1.40 15.27
CA ASP A 19 -0.19 -1.14 16.54
C ASP A 19 1.34 -1.15 16.40
N LYS A 20 1.85 -1.69 15.28
CA LYS A 20 3.26 -1.71 14.94
C LYS A 20 3.45 -1.66 13.43
N VAL A 21 4.41 -0.85 12.99
CA VAL A 21 4.77 -0.69 11.59
C VAL A 21 6.25 -1.01 11.43
N THR A 22 6.56 -1.92 10.52
CA THR A 22 7.93 -2.29 10.16
C THR A 22 8.19 -1.91 8.71
N VAL A 23 9.26 -1.15 8.46
CA VAL A 23 9.70 -0.76 7.12
C VAL A 23 11.07 -1.34 6.85
N VAL A 24 11.21 -2.14 5.79
CA VAL A 24 12.51 -2.63 5.34
C VAL A 24 12.79 -2.06 3.95
N SER A 25 13.81 -1.21 3.84
CA SER A 25 14.13 -0.54 2.58
C SER A 25 15.56 -0.81 2.16
N ARG A 26 15.74 -1.10 0.86
CA ARG A 26 17.03 -1.14 0.18
C ARG A 26 17.02 -0.19 -1.01
N ARG A 27 17.87 0.84 -0.94
CA ARG A 27 18.02 1.85 -1.98
C ARG A 27 18.53 1.23 -3.29
N ALA A 28 18.12 1.82 -4.43
CA ALA A 28 18.67 1.47 -5.74
C ALA A 28 20.20 1.60 -5.75
N GLY A 29 20.90 0.56 -6.23
CA GLY A 29 22.36 0.54 -6.31
C GLY A 29 23.10 0.34 -4.98
N ALA A 30 22.38 0.18 -3.86
CA ALA A 30 22.97 -0.17 -2.57
C ALA A 30 22.86 -1.68 -2.30
N THR A 31 23.82 -2.22 -1.55
CA THR A 31 23.81 -3.59 -1.02
C THR A 31 23.06 -3.65 0.31
N ASP A 32 23.22 -2.62 1.12
CA ASP A 32 22.77 -2.63 2.51
C ASP A 32 21.30 -2.23 2.60
N ALA A 33 20.54 -2.97 3.40
CA ALA A 33 19.16 -2.64 3.72
C ALA A 33 19.04 -2.18 5.17
N ILE A 34 18.04 -1.32 5.41
CA ILE A 34 17.75 -0.76 6.72
C ILE A 34 16.33 -1.17 7.11
N ARG A 35 16.17 -1.62 8.35
CA ARG A 35 14.88 -1.81 9.00
C ARG A 35 14.61 -0.64 9.93
N TRP A 36 13.42 -0.07 9.79
CA TRP A 36 12.82 0.86 10.73
C TRP A 36 11.60 0.20 11.37
N GLU A 37 11.39 0.38 12.67
CA GLU A 37 10.21 -0.15 13.38
C GLU A 37 9.74 0.81 14.46
N SER A 38 8.42 0.95 14.61
CA SER A 38 7.79 1.75 15.66
C SER A 38 6.39 1.22 15.97
N ASP A 39 5.94 1.48 17.20
CA ASP A 39 4.58 1.27 17.70
C ASP A 39 3.71 2.55 17.65
N GLY A 40 4.27 3.66 17.16
CA GLY A 40 3.58 4.94 17.07
C GLY A 40 3.53 5.73 18.38
N GLN A 41 4.19 5.28 19.45
CA GLN A 41 4.17 5.95 20.76
C GLN A 41 5.25 7.03 20.93
N GLY A 42 6.00 7.34 19.86
CA GLY A 42 6.98 8.43 19.82
C GLY A 42 8.43 7.97 19.74
N GLU A 43 8.69 6.68 19.92
CA GLU A 43 10.01 6.07 19.71
C GLU A 43 10.01 5.16 18.48
N PHE A 44 11.19 4.98 17.90
CA PHE A 44 11.42 4.05 16.80
C PHE A 44 12.82 3.47 16.88
N THR A 45 13.00 2.31 16.25
CA THR A 45 14.30 1.65 16.13
C THR A 45 14.77 1.65 14.68
N ILE A 46 16.08 1.74 14.49
CA ILE A 46 16.75 1.60 13.19
C ILE A 46 17.83 0.53 13.32
N ALA A 47 17.82 -0.45 12.43
CA ALA A 47 18.80 -1.53 12.41
C ALA A 47 19.20 -1.90 10.97
N ALA A 48 20.38 -2.50 10.82
CA ALA A 48 20.73 -3.19 9.58
C ALA A 48 19.76 -4.35 9.34
N ALA A 49 19.46 -4.63 8.07
CA ALA A 49 18.59 -5.72 7.66
C ALA A 49 19.08 -6.36 6.38
N ASP A 50 18.59 -7.57 6.12
CA ASP A 50 18.82 -8.29 4.88
C ASP A 50 17.61 -8.14 3.96
N LYS A 51 17.85 -7.62 2.75
CA LYS A 51 16.83 -7.55 1.70
C LYS A 51 17.49 -7.79 0.34
N ALA A 52 17.11 -8.87 -0.33
CA ALA A 52 17.68 -9.26 -1.61
C ALA A 52 17.20 -8.39 -2.78
N THR A 53 16.04 -7.76 -2.66
CA THR A 53 15.40 -6.94 -3.70
C THR A 53 15.51 -5.44 -3.41
N ARG A 54 15.58 -4.63 -4.46
CA ARG A 54 15.50 -3.16 -4.32
C ARG A 54 14.07 -2.79 -3.95
N GLY A 55 13.90 -1.76 -3.13
CA GLY A 55 12.60 -1.16 -2.85
C GLY A 55 12.33 -1.08 -1.36
N THR A 56 11.07 -0.85 -1.01
CA THR A 56 10.61 -0.66 0.36
C THR A 56 9.46 -1.62 0.62
N ASP A 57 9.60 -2.43 1.66
CA ASP A 57 8.52 -3.27 2.18
C ASP A 57 7.96 -2.56 3.41
N VAL A 58 6.66 -2.34 3.44
CA VAL A 58 5.95 -1.76 4.59
C VAL A 58 5.01 -2.83 5.12
N THR A 59 5.25 -3.26 6.35
CA THR A 59 4.46 -4.30 7.03
C THR A 59 3.69 -3.67 8.18
N LEU A 60 2.37 -3.83 8.18
CA LEU A 60 1.49 -3.35 9.23
C LEU A 60 1.08 -4.55 10.09
N HIS A 61 1.33 -4.48 11.39
CA HIS A 61 0.73 -5.37 12.35
C HIS A 61 -0.61 -4.75 12.78
N LEU A 62 -1.70 -5.32 12.28
CA LEU A 62 -3.04 -4.77 12.48
C LEU A 62 -3.47 -4.92 13.94
N ARG A 63 -4.28 -3.96 14.39
CA ARG A 63 -4.98 -4.04 15.68
C ARG A 63 -6.07 -5.13 15.60
N ALA A 64 -6.48 -5.64 16.76
CA ALA A 64 -7.43 -6.75 16.85
C ALA A 64 -8.80 -6.48 16.20
N ASP A 65 -9.20 -5.23 16.04
CA ASP A 65 -10.51 -4.84 15.48
C ASP A 65 -10.44 -4.49 13.98
N GLU A 66 -9.28 -4.67 13.34
CA GLU A 66 -9.01 -4.24 11.96
C GLU A 66 -8.91 -5.42 10.98
N ASP A 67 -9.45 -6.59 11.35
CA ASP A 67 -9.47 -7.82 10.53
C ASP A 67 -10.17 -7.64 9.18
N GLU A 68 -11.02 -6.62 9.03
CA GLU A 68 -11.63 -6.28 7.74
C GLU A 68 -10.57 -5.99 6.66
N LEU A 69 -9.40 -5.46 7.06
CA LEU A 69 -8.27 -5.19 6.17
C LEU A 69 -7.49 -6.46 5.80
N LEU A 70 -7.79 -7.61 6.40
CA LEU A 70 -7.28 -8.91 5.96
C LEU A 70 -8.16 -9.55 4.88
N ASN A 71 -9.38 -9.02 4.68
CA ASN A 71 -10.29 -9.49 3.65
C ASN A 71 -9.86 -9.00 2.25
N GLY A 72 -9.51 -9.94 1.38
CA GLY A 72 -9.04 -9.62 0.04
C GLY A 72 -10.06 -8.88 -0.83
N TRP A 73 -11.36 -9.09 -0.65
CA TRP A 73 -12.38 -8.34 -1.39
C TRP A 73 -12.44 -6.87 -0.95
N LYS A 74 -12.43 -6.64 0.37
CA LYS A 74 -12.39 -5.28 0.94
C LYS A 74 -11.14 -4.53 0.51
N LEU A 75 -9.97 -5.17 0.58
CA LEU A 75 -8.72 -4.58 0.13
C LEU A 75 -8.76 -4.18 -1.35
N ARG A 76 -9.31 -5.04 -2.23
CA ARG A 76 -9.46 -4.71 -3.66
C ARG A 76 -10.39 -3.52 -3.88
N GLU A 77 -11.47 -3.42 -3.11
CA GLU A 77 -12.39 -2.26 -3.17
C GLU A 77 -11.67 -0.96 -2.79
N ILE A 78 -10.94 -0.98 -1.66
CA ILE A 78 -10.16 0.17 -1.18
C ILE A 78 -9.11 0.56 -2.23
N LEU A 79 -8.35 -0.41 -2.74
CA LEU A 79 -7.31 -0.13 -3.73
C LEU A 79 -7.91 0.48 -5.00
N ARG A 80 -8.97 -0.08 -5.57
CA ARG A 80 -9.61 0.51 -6.76
C ARG A 80 -10.06 1.96 -6.51
N ARG A 81 -10.71 2.20 -5.37
CA ARG A 81 -11.22 3.53 -5.01
C ARG A 81 -10.11 4.59 -4.94
N TYR A 82 -8.95 4.25 -4.38
CA TYR A 82 -7.88 5.22 -4.11
C TYR A 82 -6.68 5.14 -5.06
N SER A 83 -6.66 4.21 -6.02
CA SER A 83 -5.50 4.02 -6.91
C SER A 83 -5.80 4.01 -8.41
N ASP A 84 -7.06 4.14 -8.81
CA ASP A 84 -7.42 4.16 -10.24
C ASP A 84 -6.78 5.33 -11.00
N HIS A 85 -6.40 6.41 -10.31
CA HIS A 85 -5.68 7.55 -10.88
C HIS A 85 -4.15 7.42 -10.80
N ILE A 86 -3.62 6.36 -10.19
CA ILE A 86 -2.19 6.07 -10.07
C ILE A 86 -1.75 5.28 -11.31
N SER A 87 -0.73 5.78 -12.01
CA SER A 87 -0.22 5.16 -13.24
C SER A 87 0.64 3.91 -13.01
N LEU A 88 1.16 3.71 -11.79
CA LEU A 88 1.90 2.51 -11.45
C LEU A 88 0.94 1.32 -11.26
N PRO A 89 1.24 0.13 -11.81
CA PRO A 89 0.47 -1.07 -11.56
C PRO A 89 0.51 -1.44 -10.07
N ILE A 90 -0.65 -1.45 -9.42
CA ILE A 90 -0.83 -1.98 -8.08
C ILE A 90 -1.26 -3.43 -8.20
N ARG A 91 -0.50 -4.31 -7.56
CA ARG A 91 -0.69 -5.75 -7.66
C ARG A 91 -1.07 -6.36 -6.32
N MET A 92 -1.93 -7.38 -6.37
CA MET A 92 -2.30 -8.22 -5.24
C MET A 92 -2.17 -9.70 -5.60
N ALA A 93 -1.99 -10.56 -4.61
CA ALA A 93 -2.11 -12.00 -4.81
C ALA A 93 -3.51 -12.33 -5.30
N LYS A 94 -3.58 -13.13 -6.37
CA LYS A 94 -4.85 -13.64 -6.87
C LYS A 94 -5.47 -14.57 -5.83
N GLU A 95 -6.78 -14.50 -5.67
CA GLU A 95 -7.51 -15.39 -4.77
C GLU A 95 -8.47 -16.24 -5.59
N GLU A 96 -8.50 -17.54 -5.32
CA GLU A 96 -9.43 -18.49 -5.95
C GLU A 96 -10.14 -19.31 -4.87
N TRP A 97 -11.41 -19.63 -5.14
CA TRP A 97 -12.21 -20.43 -4.21
C TRP A 97 -11.70 -21.87 -4.19
N ASP A 98 -11.26 -22.33 -3.02
CA ASP A 98 -10.91 -23.72 -2.77
C ASP A 98 -12.15 -24.43 -2.19
N ALA A 99 -12.73 -25.33 -2.98
CA ALA A 99 -13.92 -26.07 -2.58
C ALA A 99 -13.65 -27.11 -1.47
N GLU A 100 -12.41 -27.56 -1.29
CA GLU A 100 -12.04 -28.51 -0.25
C GLU A 100 -11.89 -27.83 1.11
N LYS A 101 -11.37 -26.58 1.12
CA LYS A 101 -11.21 -25.79 2.34
C LYS A 101 -12.41 -24.89 2.65
N GLY A 102 -13.28 -24.64 1.68
CA GLY A 102 -14.43 -23.76 1.84
C GLY A 102 -14.04 -22.29 2.05
N GLU A 103 -12.88 -21.88 1.52
CA GLU A 103 -12.35 -20.53 1.67
C GLU A 103 -11.65 -20.05 0.39
N GLN A 104 -11.40 -18.74 0.31
CA GLN A 104 -10.57 -18.15 -0.75
C GLN A 104 -9.09 -18.37 -0.41
N VAL A 105 -8.35 -19.00 -1.32
CA VAL A 105 -6.92 -19.28 -1.14
C VAL A 105 -6.10 -18.37 -2.04
N LYS A 106 -5.05 -17.78 -1.47
CA LYS A 106 -4.09 -16.93 -2.20
C LYS A 106 -3.19 -17.78 -3.08
N GLN A 107 -3.06 -17.37 -4.34
CA GLN A 107 -2.16 -17.96 -5.32
C GLN A 107 -0.82 -17.22 -5.33
N ASP A 108 0.20 -17.86 -5.89
CA ASP A 108 1.53 -17.25 -6.11
C ASP A 108 1.50 -16.18 -7.23
N GLU A 109 0.47 -16.20 -8.07
CA GLU A 109 0.29 -15.23 -9.15
C GLU A 109 -0.25 -13.89 -8.62
N LEU A 110 0.33 -12.80 -9.14
CA LEU A 110 -0.11 -11.44 -8.83
C LEU A 110 -1.00 -10.87 -9.96
N GLU A 111 -2.17 -10.36 -9.60
CA GLU A 111 -3.07 -9.64 -10.50
C GLU A 111 -2.93 -8.11 -10.33
N THR A 112 -3.09 -7.35 -11.42
CA THR A 112 -3.17 -5.88 -11.34
C THR A 112 -4.58 -5.46 -10.95
N VAL A 113 -4.72 -4.69 -9.86
CA VAL A 113 -6.01 -4.33 -9.27
C VAL A 113 -6.52 -2.97 -9.77
N ASN A 114 -5.61 -2.03 -10.06
CA ASN A 114 -5.96 -0.70 -10.54
C ASN A 114 -6.02 -0.64 -12.07
N GLN A 115 -6.73 0.36 -12.61
CA GLN A 115 -6.81 0.54 -14.07
C GLN A 115 -5.51 1.03 -14.72
N ALA A 116 -4.53 1.50 -13.92
CA ALA A 116 -3.20 1.96 -14.34
C ALA A 116 -3.21 3.00 -15.49
N ASN A 117 -4.32 3.72 -15.66
CA ASN A 117 -4.49 4.72 -16.70
C ASN A 117 -4.33 6.11 -16.10
N ALA A 118 -3.37 6.87 -16.62
CA ALA A 118 -3.15 8.26 -16.29
C ALA A 118 -4.46 9.06 -16.42
N LEU A 119 -4.93 9.68 -15.33
CA LEU A 119 -6.19 10.44 -15.35
C LEU A 119 -6.18 11.54 -16.41
N TRP A 120 -5.02 12.17 -16.64
CA TRP A 120 -4.82 13.22 -17.65
C TRP A 120 -4.84 12.71 -19.11
N ALA A 121 -4.76 11.40 -19.32
CA ALA A 121 -4.87 10.79 -20.65
C ALA A 121 -6.30 10.36 -21.00
N ARG A 122 -7.25 10.44 -20.05
CA ARG A 122 -8.67 10.13 -20.29
C ARG A 122 -9.40 11.31 -20.91
N ASN A 123 -10.44 11.03 -21.69
CA ASN A 123 -11.34 12.06 -22.17
C ASN A 123 -12.04 12.73 -20.98
N LYS A 124 -12.17 14.06 -20.99
CA LYS A 124 -12.78 14.83 -19.91
C LYS A 124 -14.20 14.35 -19.58
N ALA A 125 -14.93 13.84 -20.57
CA ALA A 125 -16.28 13.28 -20.38
C ALA A 125 -16.30 12.00 -19.54
N ASP A 126 -15.20 11.23 -19.54
CA ASP A 126 -15.10 9.93 -18.86
C ASP A 126 -14.49 10.03 -17.46
N VAL A 127 -14.22 11.25 -16.97
CA VAL A 127 -13.61 11.50 -15.66
C VAL A 127 -14.63 12.11 -14.72
N THR A 128 -14.91 11.43 -13.61
CA THR A 128 -15.83 11.91 -12.58
C THR A 128 -15.19 13.01 -11.73
N GLU A 129 -16.02 13.86 -11.09
CA GLU A 129 -15.52 14.85 -10.14
C GLU A 129 -14.75 14.20 -8.97
N GLU A 130 -15.22 13.07 -8.47
CA GLU A 130 -14.57 12.32 -7.39
C GLU A 130 -13.13 11.93 -7.78
N GLN A 131 -12.95 11.38 -8.99
CA GLN A 131 -11.63 11.03 -9.52
C GLN A 131 -10.72 12.25 -9.69
N TYR A 132 -11.26 13.40 -10.11
CA TYR A 132 -10.49 14.66 -10.17
C TYR A 132 -10.03 15.12 -8.79
N ARG A 133 -10.91 15.06 -7.78
CA ARG A 133 -10.60 15.47 -6.40
C ARG A 133 -9.54 14.55 -5.78
N GLU A 134 -9.66 13.24 -5.96
CA GLU A 134 -8.68 12.26 -5.45
C GLU A 134 -7.32 12.39 -6.14
N PHE A 135 -7.29 12.64 -7.45
CA PHE A 135 -6.04 12.93 -8.16
C PHE A 135 -5.35 14.19 -7.61
N TYR A 136 -6.11 15.26 -7.35
CA TYR A 136 -5.56 16.48 -6.78
C TYR A 136 -4.92 16.24 -5.40
N LYS A 137 -5.58 15.48 -4.51
CA LYS A 137 -5.01 15.09 -3.20
C LYS A 137 -3.69 14.31 -3.30
N THR A 138 -3.46 13.64 -4.42
CA THR A 138 -2.26 12.81 -4.63
C THR A 138 -1.08 13.62 -5.16
N VAL A 139 -1.35 14.66 -5.95
CA VAL A 139 -0.31 15.50 -6.57
C VAL A 139 0.05 16.72 -5.72
N SER A 140 -0.93 17.26 -4.98
CA SER A 140 -0.75 18.45 -4.12
C SER A 140 -0.33 18.11 -2.70
#